data_AF-A0A7L0CIC7-F1
#
_entry.id   AF-A0A7L0CIC7-F1
#
_cell.length_a   1.000
_cell.length_b   1.000
_cell.length_c   1.000
_cell.angle_alpha   90.00
_cell.angle_beta   90.00
_cell.angle_gamma   90.00
#
_symmetry.space_group_name_H-M   'P 1'
#
loop_
_entity.id
_entity.type
_entity.pdbx_description
1 polymer ?
#
loop_
_entity_poly.entity_id
_entity_poly.type
_entity_poly.pdbx_seq_one_letter_code
_entity_poly.pdbx_strand_id
1 'polypeptide(L)'
;PPAVFRNQLPRRNDTYPEEPPPEEPPPDPSSAPPCRLRCGAALCRVCGCLGPHVCGRCRQAVYCGPEHQALDWRRGHRRSCGKNAAGGDSVVAVPEHNEFLFPEYEILIEPEEPEFPADSTVDPGDEQGTVDTTKDPKEQEELGATDSDAFQSLDEKTLEAMAKHETEEDKIFQMFKERVAAEPEQIIRYCRGGEGPIWVSGENIPEENDIPNCSCGAKRIFEFQIMPQLLNHLQVDSLGESIDWGTLVVYTCADNCGGGNEYLEEFIWKQDFSAGSIYLPSS
;
A
#
# COMPACT_ATOMS: atom_id res chain seq x y z
N PRO A 1 -7.16 -6.02 -13.56
CA PRO A 1 -7.73 -5.09 -12.56
C PRO A 1 -7.55 -5.70 -11.17
N PRO A 2 -7.25 -4.91 -10.13
CA PRO A 2 -7.20 -5.43 -8.78
C PRO A 2 -8.57 -5.95 -8.37
N ALA A 3 -8.59 -6.99 -7.55
CA ALA A 3 -9.79 -7.56 -6.95
C ALA A 3 -9.53 -7.73 -5.46
N VAL A 4 -10.54 -7.43 -4.64
CA VAL A 4 -10.45 -7.52 -3.19
C VAL A 4 -11.56 -8.43 -2.67
N PHE A 5 -11.18 -9.35 -1.80
CA PHE A 5 -12.10 -10.31 -1.21
C PHE A 5 -11.99 -10.23 0.31
N ARG A 6 -13.14 -10.20 0.98
CA ARG A 6 -13.24 -10.18 2.44
C ARG A 6 -13.77 -11.52 2.93
N ASN A 7 -13.14 -12.05 3.96
CA ASN A 7 -13.67 -13.16 4.76
C ASN A 7 -13.77 -12.67 6.20
N GLN A 8 -14.99 -12.65 6.76
CA GLN A 8 -15.23 -12.22 8.12
C GLN A 8 -15.63 -13.42 8.97
N LEU A 9 -14.74 -13.80 9.88
CA LEU A 9 -15.04 -14.77 10.92
C LEU A 9 -15.54 -14.05 12.17
N PRO A 10 -16.61 -14.54 12.83
CA PRO A 10 -17.00 -14.03 14.14
C PRO A 10 -15.86 -14.26 15.15
N ARG A 11 -15.75 -13.39 16.16
CA ARG A 11 -14.73 -13.51 17.23
C ARG A 11 -14.65 -14.92 17.81
N ARG A 12 -15.82 -15.54 18.03
CA ARG A 12 -15.93 -16.96 18.35
C ARG A 12 -16.16 -17.74 17.06
N ASN A 13 -15.17 -18.50 16.63
CA ASN A 13 -15.25 -19.36 15.46
C ASN A 13 -14.48 -20.66 15.69
N ASP A 14 -14.64 -21.63 14.79
CA ASP A 14 -14.02 -22.96 14.90
C ASP A 14 -12.55 -22.99 14.42
N THR A 15 -12.05 -21.88 13.86
CA THR A 15 -10.74 -21.79 13.19
C THR A 15 -9.66 -21.19 14.10
N TYR A 16 -10.01 -20.15 14.87
CA TYR A 16 -9.10 -19.37 15.69
C TYR A 16 -9.59 -19.30 17.14
N PRO A 17 -8.67 -19.27 18.13
CA PRO A 17 -9.02 -18.98 19.52
C PRO A 17 -9.73 -17.62 19.68
N GLU A 18 -10.62 -17.51 20.66
CA GLU A 18 -11.36 -16.28 20.96
C GLU A 18 -10.46 -15.14 21.47
N GLU A 19 -9.38 -15.50 22.15
CA GLU A 19 -8.37 -14.59 22.67
C GLU A 19 -7.12 -14.64 21.77
N PRO A 20 -6.50 -13.47 21.47
CA PRO A 20 -5.31 -13.43 20.65
C PRO A 20 -4.15 -14.19 21.31
N PRO A 21 -3.21 -14.74 20.50
CA PRO A 21 -1.96 -15.27 21.04
C PRO A 21 -1.18 -14.20 21.80
N PRO A 22 -0.39 -14.57 22.82
CA PRO A 22 0.56 -13.65 23.45
C PRO A 22 1.57 -13.11 22.44
N GLU A 23 1.97 -11.84 22.58
CA GLU A 23 3.02 -11.23 21.74
C GLU A 23 4.40 -11.86 21.99
N GLU A 24 4.64 -12.35 23.21
CA GLU A 24 5.89 -13.05 23.53
C GLU A 24 5.86 -14.49 22.97
N PRO A 25 6.92 -14.92 22.25
CA PRO A 25 6.99 -16.27 21.72
C PRO A 25 6.93 -17.29 22.86
N PRO A 26 6.18 -18.39 22.68
CA PRO A 26 6.09 -19.39 23.72
C PRO A 26 7.48 -19.99 23.99
N PRO A 27 7.77 -20.36 25.25
CA PRO A 27 9.09 -20.86 25.64
C PRO A 27 9.47 -22.19 24.96
N ASP A 28 8.50 -22.89 24.35
CA ASP A 28 8.70 -24.13 23.62
C ASP A 28 8.32 -23.97 22.14
N PRO A 29 9.27 -24.11 21.18
CA PRO A 29 9.00 -24.01 19.75
C PRO A 29 8.05 -25.09 19.21
N SER A 30 7.78 -26.16 19.96
CA SER A 30 6.79 -27.18 19.59
C SER A 30 5.33 -26.75 19.80
N SER A 31 5.11 -25.66 20.54
CA SER A 31 3.78 -25.06 20.76
C SER A 31 3.43 -23.98 19.74
N ALA A 32 4.37 -23.62 18.86
CA ALA A 32 4.12 -22.70 17.77
C ALA A 32 3.07 -23.30 16.81
N PRO A 33 2.06 -22.53 16.38
CA PRO A 33 1.10 -23.01 15.40
C PRO A 33 1.85 -23.49 14.15
N PRO A 34 1.44 -24.61 13.53
CA PRO A 34 2.15 -25.15 12.39
C PRO A 34 2.18 -24.10 11.27
N CYS A 35 3.35 -23.84 10.69
CA CYS A 35 3.53 -22.92 9.54
C CYS A 35 2.68 -23.29 8.32
N ARG A 36 2.03 -24.46 8.34
CA ARG A 36 1.03 -24.87 7.37
C ARG A 36 -0.27 -25.19 8.09
N LEU A 37 -1.32 -24.49 7.69
CA LEU A 37 -2.67 -25.00 7.87
C LEU A 37 -2.72 -26.37 7.19
N ARG A 38 -3.13 -27.41 7.93
CA ARG A 38 -3.49 -28.71 7.34
C ARG A 38 -4.82 -28.60 6.58
N CYS A 39 -5.00 -27.54 5.80
CA CYS A 39 -6.13 -27.45 4.91
C CYS A 39 -6.00 -28.62 3.93
N GLY A 40 -7.08 -29.39 3.74
CA GLY A 40 -7.07 -30.53 2.81
C GLY A 40 -6.85 -30.12 1.34
N ALA A 41 -6.61 -28.84 1.07
CA ALA A 41 -6.37 -28.30 -0.26
C ALA A 41 -4.93 -28.58 -0.71
N ALA A 42 -4.80 -29.18 -1.89
CA ALA A 42 -3.52 -29.43 -2.52
C ALA A 42 -2.98 -28.11 -3.10
N LEU A 43 -2.05 -27.46 -2.40
CA LEU A 43 -1.48 -26.18 -2.82
C LEU A 43 -0.21 -26.35 -3.66
N CYS A 44 -0.04 -25.48 -4.64
CA CYS A 44 1.15 -25.41 -5.49
C CYS A 44 2.40 -25.16 -4.64
N ARG A 45 3.42 -26.00 -4.81
CA ARG A 45 4.69 -25.91 -4.07
C ARG A 45 5.50 -24.64 -4.37
N VAL A 46 5.17 -23.93 -5.45
CA VAL A 46 5.87 -22.71 -5.88
C VAL A 46 5.11 -21.48 -5.40
N CYS A 47 3.88 -21.28 -5.83
CA CYS A 47 3.15 -20.04 -5.59
C CYS A 47 2.09 -20.11 -4.48
N GLY A 48 1.84 -21.29 -3.89
CA GLY A 48 0.78 -21.46 -2.88
C GLY A 48 -0.66 -21.48 -3.42
N CYS A 49 -0.90 -21.14 -4.69
CA CYS A 49 -2.24 -21.26 -5.31
C CYS A 49 -2.73 -22.71 -5.38
N LEU A 50 -4.03 -22.94 -5.60
CA LEU A 50 -4.58 -24.28 -5.78
C LEU A 50 -3.84 -25.05 -6.89
N GLY A 51 -3.40 -26.26 -6.57
CA GLY A 51 -2.64 -27.12 -7.46
C GLY A 51 -3.45 -28.35 -7.90
N PRO A 52 -4.04 -28.36 -9.11
CA PRO A 52 -4.75 -29.54 -9.59
C PRO A 52 -3.79 -30.62 -10.13
N HIS A 53 -2.52 -30.30 -10.36
CA HIS A 53 -1.55 -31.20 -10.97
C HIS A 53 -0.58 -31.78 -9.94
N VAL A 54 -0.43 -33.10 -9.95
CA VAL A 54 0.57 -33.79 -9.12
C VAL A 54 1.77 -34.19 -9.98
N CYS A 55 2.96 -34.19 -9.37
CA CYS A 55 4.16 -34.70 -10.02
C CYS A 55 3.96 -36.17 -10.41
N GLY A 56 4.05 -36.48 -11.71
CA GLY A 56 3.85 -37.84 -12.21
C GLY A 56 4.83 -38.88 -11.63
N ARG A 57 5.99 -38.46 -11.12
CA ARG A 57 7.02 -39.35 -10.55
C ARG A 57 6.81 -39.65 -9.07
N CYS A 58 6.66 -38.64 -8.22
CA CYS A 58 6.52 -38.85 -6.77
C CYS A 58 5.07 -38.85 -6.27
N ARG A 59 4.14 -38.26 -7.03
CA ARG A 59 2.74 -38.02 -6.64
C ARG A 59 2.54 -37.29 -5.31
N GLN A 60 3.60 -36.67 -4.78
CA GLN A 60 3.58 -35.91 -3.52
C GLN A 60 3.62 -34.40 -3.76
N ALA A 61 4.42 -33.93 -4.72
CA ALA A 61 4.49 -32.51 -5.05
C ALA A 61 3.31 -32.10 -5.95
N VAL A 62 2.70 -30.96 -5.63
CA VAL A 62 1.49 -30.43 -6.29
C VAL A 62 1.81 -29.07 -6.93
N TYR A 63 1.23 -28.79 -8.10
CA TYR A 63 1.45 -27.59 -8.90
C TYR A 63 0.16 -27.05 -9.51
N CYS A 64 0.06 -25.72 -9.66
CA CYS A 64 -1.03 -25.06 -10.38
C CYS A 64 -0.95 -25.27 -11.89
N GLY A 65 0.24 -25.58 -12.43
CA GLY A 65 0.46 -25.79 -13.85
C GLY A 65 1.84 -26.38 -14.17
N PRO A 66 2.09 -26.73 -15.44
CA PRO A 66 3.34 -27.33 -15.89
C PRO A 66 4.55 -26.38 -15.77
N GLU A 67 4.33 -25.07 -15.85
CA GLU A 67 5.39 -24.06 -15.74
C GLU A 67 6.02 -24.07 -14.35
N HIS A 68 5.20 -24.00 -13.29
CA HIS A 68 5.66 -24.10 -11.91
C HIS A 68 6.29 -25.46 -11.59
N GLN A 69 5.77 -26.55 -12.19
CA GLN A 69 6.42 -27.86 -12.08
C GLN A 69 7.83 -27.83 -12.69
N ALA A 70 7.98 -27.29 -13.91
CA ALA A 70 9.28 -27.22 -14.60
C ALA A 70 10.29 -26.34 -13.84
N LEU A 71 9.82 -25.23 -13.27
CA LEU A 71 10.64 -24.33 -12.45
C LEU A 71 11.17 -25.04 -11.20
N ASP A 72 10.26 -25.62 -10.39
CA ASP A 72 10.63 -26.35 -9.18
C ASP A 72 11.54 -27.56 -9.49
N TRP A 73 11.28 -28.25 -10.61
CA TRP A 73 12.11 -29.35 -11.09
C TRP A 73 13.56 -28.93 -11.33
N ARG A 74 13.79 -27.76 -11.96
CA ARG A 74 15.14 -27.21 -12.19
C ARG A 74 15.83 -26.80 -10.89
N ARG A 75 15.09 -26.21 -9.95
CA ARG A 75 15.65 -25.61 -8.72
C ARG A 75 15.98 -26.61 -7.62
N GLY A 76 15.26 -27.72 -7.53
CA GLY A 76 15.58 -28.70 -6.49
C GLY A 76 14.76 -29.97 -6.51
N HIS A 77 13.51 -29.92 -6.97
CA HIS A 77 12.63 -31.07 -6.88
C HIS A 77 13.20 -32.29 -7.59
N ARG A 78 13.92 -32.15 -8.73
CA ARG A 78 14.58 -33.28 -9.40
C ARG A 78 15.48 -34.11 -8.46
N ARG A 79 16.15 -33.46 -7.51
CA ARG A 79 17.10 -34.08 -6.57
C ARG A 79 16.42 -34.78 -5.41
N SER A 80 15.24 -34.31 -4.99
CA SER A 80 14.47 -34.86 -3.86
C SER A 80 13.25 -35.69 -4.28
N CYS A 81 12.87 -35.67 -5.55
CA CYS A 81 11.69 -36.35 -6.08
C CYS A 81 11.79 -37.88 -5.85
N GLY A 82 10.87 -38.41 -5.06
CA GLY A 82 10.78 -39.84 -4.74
C GLY A 82 11.69 -40.31 -3.61
N LYS A 83 12.43 -39.41 -2.94
CA LYS A 83 13.30 -39.75 -1.81
C LYS A 83 12.57 -39.77 -0.46
N ASN A 84 11.40 -39.14 -0.35
CA ASN A 84 10.57 -39.10 0.87
C ASN A 84 9.52 -40.23 0.90
N ALA A 85 9.88 -41.43 0.44
CA ALA A 85 8.99 -42.59 0.45
C ALA A 85 9.06 -43.42 1.75
N ALA A 86 9.96 -43.07 2.68
CA ALA A 86 10.13 -43.78 3.94
C ALA A 86 9.78 -42.87 5.13
N GLY A 87 8.60 -43.12 5.70
CA GLY A 87 8.15 -42.80 7.06
C GLY A 87 8.80 -41.63 7.81
N GLY A 88 8.03 -40.56 7.96
CA GLY A 88 8.26 -39.50 8.94
C GLY A 88 7.45 -38.27 8.53
N ASP A 89 6.76 -37.66 9.49
CA ASP A 89 5.99 -36.40 9.36
C ASP A 89 6.94 -35.20 9.11
N SER A 90 7.90 -35.38 8.20
CA SER A 90 8.83 -34.36 7.75
C SER A 90 8.06 -33.46 6.82
N VAL A 91 7.46 -32.45 7.45
CA VAL A 91 6.98 -31.20 6.88
C VAL A 91 7.78 -30.95 5.61
N VAL A 92 7.14 -31.11 4.45
CA VAL A 92 7.79 -30.87 3.16
C VAL A 92 8.20 -29.41 3.19
N ALA A 93 9.46 -29.16 3.55
CA ALA A 93 10.04 -27.83 3.64
C ALA A 93 9.74 -27.15 2.31
N VAL A 94 8.84 -26.17 2.35
CA VAL A 94 8.79 -25.16 1.30
C VAL A 94 10.20 -24.57 1.32
N PRO A 95 10.83 -24.34 0.17
CA PRO A 95 12.04 -23.55 0.17
C PRO A 95 11.75 -22.24 0.91
N GLU A 96 12.40 -22.01 2.05
CA GLU A 96 12.25 -20.79 2.88
C GLU A 96 12.50 -19.52 2.06
N HIS A 97 13.16 -19.67 0.91
CA HIS A 97 13.35 -18.63 -0.07
C HIS A 97 12.93 -19.17 -1.44
N ASN A 98 11.75 -18.75 -1.90
CA ASN A 98 11.38 -18.87 -3.29
C ASN A 98 11.58 -17.51 -3.94
N GLU A 99 12.58 -17.35 -4.83
CA GLU A 99 12.78 -16.09 -5.59
C GLU A 99 11.59 -15.73 -6.50
N PHE A 100 10.54 -16.56 -6.54
CA PHE A 100 9.28 -16.27 -7.21
C PHE A 100 8.26 -15.57 -6.29
N LEU A 101 8.39 -15.73 -4.97
CA LEU A 101 7.55 -15.06 -4.00
C LEU A 101 8.21 -13.74 -3.59
N PHE A 102 7.38 -12.75 -3.25
CA PHE A 102 7.86 -11.54 -2.61
C PHE A 102 8.49 -11.87 -1.25
N PRO A 103 9.47 -11.07 -0.79
CA PRO A 103 9.95 -11.18 0.58
C PRO A 103 8.79 -11.00 1.57
N GLU A 104 8.80 -11.77 2.65
CA GLU A 104 7.80 -11.68 3.71
C GLU A 104 8.26 -10.68 4.77
N TYR A 105 7.36 -9.78 5.16
CA TYR A 105 7.58 -8.76 6.18
C TYR A 105 6.47 -8.84 7.23
N GLU A 106 6.82 -8.53 8.48
CA GLU A 106 5.84 -8.27 9.52
C GLU A 106 5.30 -6.84 9.37
N ILE A 107 3.99 -6.68 9.50
CA ILE A 107 3.35 -5.37 9.50
C ILE A 107 3.17 -4.95 10.96
N LEU A 108 3.91 -3.93 11.38
CA LEU A 108 3.73 -3.30 12.68
C LEU A 108 2.51 -2.37 12.61
N ILE A 109 1.59 -2.52 13.56
CA ILE A 109 0.35 -1.74 13.61
C ILE A 109 0.44 -0.77 14.76
N GLU A 110 0.51 0.51 14.44
CA GLU A 110 0.57 1.60 15.41
C GLU A 110 -0.54 2.63 15.12
N PRO A 111 -1.11 3.28 16.15
CA PRO A 111 -2.08 4.34 15.95
C PRO A 111 -1.43 5.55 15.25
N GLU A 112 -2.15 6.16 14.33
CA GLU A 112 -1.74 7.43 13.70
C GLU A 112 -1.76 8.54 14.78
N GLU A 113 -0.59 9.08 15.13
CA GLU A 113 -0.51 10.22 16.05
C GLU A 113 -0.94 11.50 15.32
N PRO A 114 -1.92 12.25 15.82
CA PRO A 114 -2.27 13.54 15.22
C PRO A 114 -1.11 14.52 15.45
N GLU A 115 -0.65 15.17 14.38
CA GLU A 115 0.45 16.14 14.41
C GLU A 115 0.20 17.34 15.34
N PHE A 116 -1.04 17.54 15.80
CA PHE A 116 -1.39 18.50 16.83
C PHE A 116 -2.45 17.92 17.79
N PRO A 117 -2.18 17.83 19.11
CA PRO A 117 -3.26 17.60 20.06
C PRO A 117 -4.27 18.74 19.96
N ALA A 118 -5.55 18.40 19.84
CA ALA A 118 -6.68 19.31 19.72
C ALA A 118 -6.94 20.12 21.01
N ASP A 119 -5.94 20.87 21.48
CA ASP A 119 -6.05 21.83 22.57
C ASP A 119 -5.29 23.12 22.24
N SER A 120 -5.73 23.78 21.19
CA SER A 120 -5.51 25.21 20.98
C SER A 120 -6.85 25.83 20.60
N THR A 121 -7.71 25.99 21.61
CA THR A 121 -8.76 27.01 21.56
C THR A 121 -8.09 28.37 21.52
N VAL A 122 -7.66 28.80 20.32
CA VAL A 122 -7.36 30.19 20.04
C VAL A 122 -8.70 30.92 19.86
N ASP A 123 -9.07 31.61 20.93
CA ASP A 123 -10.15 32.59 20.97
C ASP A 123 -9.92 33.67 19.90
N PRO A 124 -10.85 33.91 18.96
CA PRO A 124 -10.70 34.95 17.96
C PRO A 124 -11.12 36.30 18.55
N GLY A 125 -10.25 36.87 19.37
CA GLY A 125 -10.40 38.23 19.90
C GLY A 125 -9.10 38.70 20.51
N ASP A 126 -8.65 39.90 20.13
CA ASP A 126 -7.41 40.57 20.53
C ASP A 126 -6.16 40.02 19.79
N GLU A 127 -5.35 40.79 19.05
CA GLU A 127 -5.01 42.20 19.22
C GLU A 127 -4.76 42.90 17.88
N GLN A 128 -5.43 44.04 17.73
CA GLN A 128 -5.14 45.04 16.74
C GLN A 128 -4.05 45.98 17.30
N GLY A 129 -2.88 45.96 16.65
CA GLY A 129 -2.05 47.15 16.45
C GLY A 129 -1.00 47.48 17.51
N THR A 130 0.26 47.45 17.10
CA THR A 130 1.20 48.55 17.36
C THR A 130 2.18 48.68 16.19
N VAL A 131 2.08 49.82 15.51
CA VAL A 131 3.07 50.37 14.59
C VAL A 131 4.32 50.71 15.40
N ASP A 132 5.51 50.34 14.93
CA ASP A 132 6.70 51.12 15.25
C ASP A 132 7.68 51.22 14.07
N THR A 133 7.72 52.43 13.53
CA THR A 133 8.78 53.02 12.71
C THR A 133 10.17 52.76 13.31
N THR A 134 11.23 52.71 12.48
CA THR A 134 12.48 53.52 12.63
C THR A 134 13.60 53.12 11.63
N LYS A 135 13.93 54.08 10.72
CA LYS A 135 15.24 54.47 10.14
C LYS A 135 15.94 53.69 8.99
N ASP A 136 15.94 54.35 7.82
CA ASP A 136 17.03 54.42 6.82
C ASP A 136 18.31 55.11 7.37
N PRO A 137 19.51 54.87 6.80
CA PRO A 137 20.06 55.83 5.82
C PRO A 137 20.84 55.24 4.61
N LYS A 138 20.91 56.10 3.59
CA LYS A 138 21.44 56.07 2.20
C LYS A 138 22.92 55.70 1.93
N GLU A 139 23.17 55.52 0.61
CA GLU A 139 24.38 55.75 -0.26
C GLU A 139 24.91 54.45 -0.91
N GLN A 140 25.29 54.32 -2.21
CA GLN A 140 25.65 55.22 -3.32
C GLN A 140 25.73 54.41 -4.67
N GLU A 141 25.46 55.08 -5.81
CA GLU A 141 26.07 55.06 -7.20
C GLU A 141 26.69 53.76 -7.81
N GLU A 142 26.78 53.46 -9.13
CA GLU A 142 26.55 54.11 -10.45
C GLU A 142 26.72 53.07 -11.62
N LEU A 143 26.07 53.33 -12.77
CA LEU A 143 26.46 53.12 -14.21
C LEU A 143 26.58 51.75 -14.96
N GLY A 144 25.98 51.74 -16.18
CA GLY A 144 26.50 51.15 -17.44
C GLY A 144 25.52 50.21 -18.20
N ALA A 145 24.75 50.62 -19.22
CA ALA A 145 25.04 50.83 -20.66
C ALA A 145 24.46 49.72 -21.61
N THR A 146 23.63 50.14 -22.58
CA THR A 146 23.33 49.65 -23.97
C THR A 146 23.31 48.12 -24.26
N ASP A 147 22.40 47.48 -24.99
CA ASP A 147 21.81 47.79 -26.31
C ASP A 147 20.67 46.77 -26.60
N SER A 148 19.90 46.99 -27.66
CA SER A 148 18.74 46.20 -28.13
C SER A 148 18.89 44.67 -28.22
N ASP A 149 17.87 43.91 -27.81
CA ASP A 149 17.24 42.92 -28.71
C ASP A 149 15.90 42.41 -28.18
N ALA A 150 14.93 42.31 -29.09
CA ALA A 150 13.58 41.88 -28.82
C ALA A 150 13.51 40.34 -28.70
N PHE A 151 13.65 39.85 -27.48
CA PHE A 151 13.12 38.55 -27.07
C PHE A 151 12.35 38.82 -25.78
N GLN A 152 11.05 38.50 -25.74
CA GLN A 152 10.23 38.67 -24.54
C GLN A 152 10.82 37.80 -23.41
N SER A 153 11.74 38.36 -22.63
CA SER A 153 12.05 37.86 -21.30
C SER A 153 10.80 38.12 -20.48
N LEU A 154 9.93 37.11 -20.38
CA LEU A 154 8.99 37.06 -19.28
C LEU A 154 9.81 37.32 -18.01
N ASP A 155 9.40 38.34 -17.25
CA ASP A 155 10.07 38.74 -16.02
C ASP A 155 10.19 37.50 -15.12
N GLU A 156 11.36 37.28 -14.52
CA GLU A 156 11.62 36.19 -13.56
C GLU A 156 10.49 36.11 -12.51
N LYS A 157 9.96 37.25 -12.08
CA LYS A 157 8.83 37.32 -11.14
C LYS A 157 7.51 36.87 -11.74
N THR A 158 7.32 36.99 -13.06
CA THR A 158 6.14 36.46 -13.75
C THR A 158 6.26 34.95 -13.92
N LEU A 159 7.46 34.42 -14.20
CA LEU A 159 7.72 32.98 -14.23
C LEU A 159 7.61 32.36 -12.83
N GLU A 160 8.13 33.01 -11.79
CA GLU A 160 7.94 32.63 -10.39
C GLU A 160 6.48 32.76 -9.94
N ALA A 161 5.74 33.78 -10.39
CA ALA A 161 4.33 33.93 -10.08
C ALA A 161 3.48 32.85 -10.77
N MET A 162 3.81 32.49 -12.02
CA MET A 162 3.20 31.36 -12.73
C MET A 162 3.58 30.02 -12.11
N ALA A 163 4.79 29.88 -11.55
CA ALA A 163 5.22 28.71 -10.78
C ALA A 163 4.63 28.67 -9.35
N LYS A 164 4.16 29.82 -8.82
CA LYS A 164 3.48 29.96 -7.52
C LYS A 164 1.96 29.88 -7.61
N HIS A 165 1.39 29.74 -8.81
CA HIS A 165 -0.01 29.40 -8.93
C HIS A 165 -0.17 27.93 -8.54
N GLU A 166 -0.24 27.66 -7.24
CA GLU A 166 -0.65 26.37 -6.70
C GLU A 166 -1.95 25.97 -7.37
N THR A 167 -1.87 24.95 -8.20
CA THR A 167 -3.05 24.31 -8.77
C THR A 167 -3.77 23.53 -7.67
N GLU A 168 -5.04 23.22 -7.86
CA GLU A 168 -5.76 22.35 -6.92
C GLU A 168 -5.09 20.96 -6.83
N GLU A 169 -4.43 20.50 -7.89
CA GLU A 169 -3.61 19.28 -7.90
C GLU A 169 -2.40 19.39 -6.98
N ASP A 170 -1.68 20.52 -7.00
CA ASP A 170 -0.53 20.75 -6.13
C ASP A 170 -0.92 20.74 -4.66
N LYS A 171 -2.09 21.30 -4.32
CA LYS A 171 -2.61 21.29 -2.95
C LYS A 171 -2.94 19.89 -2.47
N ILE A 172 -3.60 19.08 -3.32
CA ILE A 172 -3.95 17.70 -2.98
C ILE A 172 -2.67 16.87 -2.78
N PHE A 173 -1.70 17.01 -3.68
CA PHE A 173 -0.41 16.33 -3.56
C PHE A 173 0.39 16.81 -2.35
N GLN A 174 0.32 18.10 -2.00
CA GLN A 174 0.95 18.66 -0.81
C GLN A 174 0.33 18.11 0.47
N MET A 175 -1.01 18.04 0.56
CA MET A 175 -1.72 17.41 1.68
C MET A 175 -1.35 15.93 1.83
N PHE A 176 -1.21 15.21 0.71
CA PHE A 176 -0.73 13.83 0.71
C PHE A 176 0.68 13.73 1.30
N LYS A 177 1.62 14.56 0.83
CA LYS A 177 3.00 14.58 1.32
C LYS A 177 3.09 14.93 2.80
N GLU A 178 2.34 15.92 3.25
CA GLU A 178 2.30 16.32 4.67
C GLU A 178 1.81 15.16 5.52
N ARG A 179 0.69 14.52 5.15
CA ARG A 179 0.17 13.38 5.89
C ARG A 179 1.15 12.20 5.95
N VAL A 180 1.83 11.94 4.84
CA VAL A 180 2.83 10.86 4.73
C VAL A 180 4.13 11.20 5.46
N ALA A 181 4.44 12.48 5.66
CA ALA A 181 5.70 12.90 6.30
C ALA A 181 5.80 12.43 7.76
N ALA A 182 4.68 12.28 8.45
CA ALA A 182 4.63 11.73 9.80
C ALA A 182 5.17 10.30 9.87
N GLU A 183 4.84 9.46 8.88
CA GLU A 183 5.33 8.08 8.81
C GLU A 183 5.63 7.66 7.36
N PRO A 184 6.84 7.97 6.84
CA PRO A 184 7.20 7.73 5.45
C PRO A 184 7.29 6.26 5.06
N GLU A 185 7.41 5.33 6.02
CA GLU A 185 7.44 3.88 5.77
C GLU A 185 6.03 3.25 5.82
N GLN A 186 4.98 4.03 6.07
CA GLN A 186 3.61 3.55 6.12
C GLN A 186 3.19 2.90 4.79
N ILE A 187 2.94 1.59 4.81
CA ILE A 187 2.45 0.83 3.64
C ILE A 187 0.93 0.66 3.61
N ILE A 188 0.26 0.76 4.76
CA ILE A 188 -1.19 0.60 4.91
C ILE A 188 -1.68 1.65 5.90
N ARG A 189 -2.76 2.34 5.54
CA ARG A 189 -3.50 3.21 6.48
C ARG A 189 -4.91 2.69 6.64
N TYR A 190 -5.25 2.30 7.87
CA TYR A 190 -6.57 1.78 8.24
C TYR A 190 -7.40 2.88 8.90
N CYS A 191 -8.59 3.18 8.36
CA CYS A 191 -9.46 4.23 8.88
C CYS A 191 -10.92 3.99 8.48
N ARG A 192 -11.48 2.88 8.97
CA ARG A 192 -12.83 2.44 8.61
C ARG A 192 -13.90 3.44 9.02
N GLY A 193 -14.57 4.05 8.05
CA GLY A 193 -15.61 5.05 8.27
C GLY A 193 -15.14 6.36 8.93
N GLY A 194 -13.83 6.65 8.92
CA GLY A 194 -13.26 7.88 9.46
C GLY A 194 -13.12 8.99 8.41
N GLU A 195 -11.98 9.68 8.41
CA GLU A 195 -11.70 10.86 7.55
C GLU A 195 -11.70 10.55 6.05
N GLY A 196 -11.62 9.27 5.67
CA GLY A 196 -11.57 8.85 4.27
C GLY A 196 -10.14 8.63 3.74
N PRO A 197 -10.01 8.32 2.44
CA PRO A 197 -8.74 8.12 1.77
C PRO A 197 -7.99 9.44 1.57
N ILE A 198 -6.65 9.37 1.50
CA ILE A 198 -5.83 10.47 0.99
C ILE A 198 -5.45 10.18 -0.47
N TRP A 199 -5.55 11.22 -1.29
CA TRP A 199 -5.38 11.11 -2.73
C TRP A 199 -4.06 11.73 -3.17
N VAL A 200 -3.43 11.11 -4.17
CA VAL A 200 -2.18 11.59 -4.76
C VAL A 200 -2.45 12.68 -5.80
N SER A 201 -3.62 12.62 -6.44
CA SER A 201 -4.06 13.57 -7.45
C SER A 201 -5.53 13.96 -7.23
N GLY A 202 -5.92 15.15 -7.70
CA GLY A 202 -7.32 15.56 -7.81
C GLY A 202 -8.08 14.85 -8.94
N GLU A 203 -7.37 14.18 -9.83
CA GLU A 203 -7.96 13.39 -10.91
C GLU A 203 -8.30 11.96 -10.46
N ASN A 204 -9.31 11.36 -11.08
CA ASN A 204 -9.65 9.94 -10.87
C ASN A 204 -9.94 9.60 -9.38
N ILE A 205 -10.62 10.51 -8.68
CA ILE A 205 -11.22 10.29 -7.37
C ILE A 205 -12.65 9.76 -7.60
N PRO A 206 -13.06 8.65 -6.97
CA PRO A 206 -14.40 8.09 -7.15
C PRO A 206 -15.44 9.00 -6.50
N GLU A 207 -16.55 9.21 -7.21
CA GLU A 207 -17.76 9.75 -6.62
C GLU A 207 -18.52 8.67 -5.84
N GLU A 208 -19.47 9.07 -5.00
CA GLU A 208 -20.28 8.13 -4.22
C GLU A 208 -21.05 7.13 -5.11
N ASN A 209 -21.39 7.53 -6.35
CA ASN A 209 -22.09 6.66 -7.31
C ASN A 209 -21.15 5.67 -8.02
N ASP A 210 -19.84 5.91 -8.02
CA ASP A 210 -18.85 5.00 -8.60
C ASP A 210 -18.58 3.79 -7.70
N ILE A 211 -18.96 3.91 -6.42
CA ILE A 211 -18.79 2.85 -5.42
C ILE A 211 -20.09 2.03 -5.37
N PRO A 212 -20.11 0.78 -5.88
CA PRO A 212 -21.30 -0.04 -5.86
C PRO A 212 -21.67 -0.48 -4.44
N ASN A 213 -22.96 -0.67 -4.18
CA ASN A 213 -23.47 -1.25 -2.93
C ASN A 213 -23.01 -2.71 -2.73
N CYS A 214 -22.89 -3.17 -1.46
CA CYS A 214 -22.70 -4.61 -1.14
C CYS A 214 -23.86 -5.40 -1.77
N SER A 215 -23.60 -6.67 -2.08
CA SER A 215 -24.62 -7.64 -2.52
C SER A 215 -25.82 -7.75 -1.57
N CYS A 216 -25.67 -7.39 -0.29
CA CYS A 216 -26.77 -7.32 0.68
C CYS A 216 -27.66 -6.06 0.55
N GLY A 217 -27.26 -5.08 -0.26
CA GLY A 217 -27.96 -3.81 -0.47
C GLY A 217 -27.41 -2.63 0.33
N ALA A 218 -26.56 -2.85 1.34
CA ALA A 218 -25.93 -1.78 2.11
C ALA A 218 -24.85 -1.04 1.30
N LYS A 219 -24.58 0.22 1.66
CA LYS A 219 -23.48 0.99 1.07
C LYS A 219 -22.12 0.40 1.46
N ARG A 220 -21.12 0.57 0.59
CA ARG A 220 -19.73 0.33 0.96
C ARG A 220 -19.12 1.62 1.48
N ILE A 221 -18.31 1.51 2.53
CA ILE A 221 -17.59 2.60 3.17
C ILE A 221 -16.09 2.34 3.07
N PHE A 222 -15.31 3.40 3.10
CA PHE A 222 -13.85 3.28 3.17
C PHE A 222 -13.42 2.46 4.39
N GLU A 223 -12.53 1.50 4.18
CA GLU A 223 -11.94 0.69 5.26
C GLU A 223 -10.45 0.99 5.45
N PHE A 224 -9.66 0.83 4.39
CA PHE A 224 -8.23 1.09 4.42
C PHE A 224 -7.70 1.43 3.03
N GLN A 225 -6.51 2.00 2.99
CA GLN A 225 -5.76 2.28 1.76
C GLN A 225 -4.38 1.61 1.81
N ILE A 226 -3.89 1.16 0.66
CA ILE A 226 -2.55 0.65 0.44
C ILE A 226 -1.73 1.77 -0.21
N MET A 227 -0.64 2.11 0.46
CA MET A 227 0.22 3.22 0.13
C MET A 227 1.23 2.84 -0.96
N PRO A 228 1.71 3.79 -1.78
CA PRO A 228 2.70 3.53 -2.84
C PRO A 228 4.05 3.06 -2.27
N GLN A 229 4.36 3.38 -1.02
CA GLN A 229 5.53 2.97 -0.24
C GLN A 229 5.74 1.45 -0.28
N LEU A 230 4.66 0.66 -0.33
CA LEU A 230 4.73 -0.79 -0.41
C LEU A 230 5.55 -1.27 -1.62
N LEU A 231 5.54 -0.52 -2.73
CA LEU A 231 6.30 -0.84 -3.94
C LEU A 231 7.81 -0.96 -3.67
N ASN A 232 8.34 -0.16 -2.74
CA ASN A 232 9.76 -0.20 -2.35
C ASN A 232 10.16 -1.54 -1.70
N HIS A 233 9.20 -2.26 -1.14
CA HIS A 233 9.43 -3.54 -0.46
C HIS A 233 9.22 -4.77 -1.37
N LEU A 234 8.54 -4.59 -2.52
CA LEU A 234 8.26 -5.71 -3.44
C LEU A 234 9.46 -6.12 -4.30
N GLN A 235 10.54 -5.33 -4.34
CA GLN A 235 11.79 -5.63 -5.06
C GLN A 235 11.58 -6.00 -6.55
N VAL A 236 10.63 -5.34 -7.22
CA VAL A 236 10.30 -5.59 -8.63
C VAL A 236 11.14 -4.69 -9.54
N ASP A 237 12.43 -5.02 -9.69
CA ASP A 237 13.38 -4.26 -10.52
C ASP A 237 13.34 -4.65 -12.01
N SER A 238 12.37 -5.46 -12.45
CA SER A 238 12.32 -5.95 -13.82
C SER A 238 11.60 -4.98 -14.77
N LEU A 239 12.34 -4.43 -15.72
CA LEU A 239 11.91 -3.45 -16.75
C LEU A 239 10.75 -3.89 -17.68
N GLY A 240 10.19 -5.09 -17.53
CA GLY A 240 9.18 -5.66 -18.44
C GLY A 240 7.74 -5.66 -17.92
N GLU A 241 7.55 -5.74 -16.60
CA GLU A 241 6.24 -5.76 -15.94
C GLU A 241 6.37 -4.93 -14.65
N SER A 242 6.27 -3.60 -14.77
CA SER A 242 6.31 -2.69 -13.64
C SER A 242 4.96 -2.68 -12.94
N ILE A 243 4.96 -2.99 -11.64
CA ILE A 243 3.80 -2.81 -10.78
C ILE A 243 3.89 -1.39 -10.23
N ASP A 244 2.88 -0.56 -10.51
CA ASP A 244 2.83 0.83 -10.06
C ASP A 244 1.39 1.26 -9.74
N TRP A 245 1.24 2.09 -8.72
CA TRP A 245 0.01 2.74 -8.28
C TRP A 245 0.33 3.96 -7.41
N GLY A 246 -0.52 4.98 -7.48
CA GLY A 246 -0.49 6.11 -6.54
C GLY A 246 -1.12 5.76 -5.20
N THR A 247 -2.33 5.20 -5.20
CA THR A 247 -2.98 4.65 -3.99
C THR A 247 -4.02 3.59 -4.38
N LEU A 248 -4.17 2.57 -3.54
CA LEU A 248 -5.25 1.58 -3.66
C LEU A 248 -6.20 1.74 -2.48
N VAL A 249 -7.46 2.06 -2.75
CA VAL A 249 -8.45 2.36 -1.72
C VAL A 249 -9.48 1.24 -1.67
N VAL A 250 -9.64 0.63 -0.50
CA VAL A 250 -10.57 -0.48 -0.29
C VAL A 250 -11.83 0.00 0.41
N TYR A 251 -12.98 -0.34 -0.17
CA TYR A 251 -14.30 -0.07 0.34
C TYR A 251 -15.01 -1.37 0.67
N THR A 252 -15.57 -1.46 1.87
CA THR A 252 -16.24 -2.67 2.36
C THR A 252 -17.64 -2.37 2.85
N CYS A 253 -18.48 -3.39 2.97
CA CYS A 253 -19.85 -3.21 3.46
C CYS A 253 -19.91 -2.54 4.84
N ALA A 254 -20.71 -1.48 4.95
CA ALA A 254 -20.99 -0.79 6.21
C ALA A 254 -21.56 -1.73 7.29
N ASP A 255 -22.49 -2.60 6.88
CA ASP A 255 -23.20 -3.53 7.77
C ASP A 255 -22.39 -4.80 8.09
N ASN A 256 -21.16 -4.93 7.58
CA ASN A 256 -20.36 -6.15 7.72
C ASN A 256 -21.13 -7.40 7.25
N CYS A 257 -21.72 -7.30 6.05
CA CYS A 257 -22.38 -8.42 5.37
C CYS A 257 -21.39 -9.61 5.23
N GLY A 258 -21.87 -10.86 5.34
CA GLY A 258 -21.06 -12.05 5.07
C GLY A 258 -20.55 -12.84 6.27
N GLY A 259 -21.42 -13.15 7.22
CA GLY A 259 -21.08 -14.13 8.26
C GLY A 259 -20.95 -15.54 7.67
N GLY A 260 -19.76 -16.14 7.73
CA GLY A 260 -19.54 -17.51 7.28
C GLY A 260 -18.11 -17.80 6.79
N ASN A 261 -17.93 -18.98 6.18
CA ASN A 261 -16.64 -19.45 5.62
C ASN A 261 -16.44 -19.06 4.15
N GLU A 262 -17.20 -18.09 3.64
CA GLU A 262 -17.17 -17.69 2.22
C GLU A 262 -16.47 -16.34 2.05
N TYR A 263 -15.76 -16.18 0.94
CA TYR A 263 -15.17 -14.92 0.54
C TYR A 263 -16.22 -14.09 -0.20
N LEU A 264 -16.40 -12.85 0.22
CA LEU A 264 -17.23 -11.86 -0.47
C LEU A 264 -16.34 -10.89 -1.25
N GLU A 265 -16.77 -10.56 -2.46
CA GLU A 265 -16.12 -9.53 -3.26
C GLU A 265 -16.46 -8.13 -2.72
N GLU A 266 -15.42 -7.40 -2.37
CA GLU A 266 -15.50 -5.99 -1.97
C GLU A 266 -15.00 -5.10 -3.09
N PHE A 267 -14.98 -3.79 -2.88
CA PHE A 267 -14.63 -2.84 -3.92
C PHE A 267 -13.24 -2.23 -3.68
N ILE A 268 -12.46 -2.15 -4.75
CA ILE A 268 -11.13 -1.51 -4.75
C ILE A 268 -11.07 -0.46 -5.84
N TRP A 269 -10.64 0.73 -5.46
CA TRP A 269 -10.35 1.83 -6.37
C TRP A 269 -8.84 1.99 -6.51
N LYS A 270 -8.36 2.17 -7.75
CA LYS A 270 -6.95 2.41 -8.03
C LYS A 270 -6.80 3.82 -8.60
N GLN A 271 -5.96 4.63 -7.96
CA GLN A 271 -5.46 5.88 -8.52
C GLN A 271 -3.99 5.68 -8.90
N ASP A 272 -3.62 6.08 -10.11
CA ASP A 272 -2.24 6.11 -10.60
C ASP A 272 -1.63 7.50 -10.41
N PHE A 273 -0.30 7.61 -10.40
CA PHE A 273 0.36 8.91 -10.46
C PHE A 273 -0.01 9.62 -11.78
N SER A 274 -0.26 10.93 -11.73
CA SER A 274 -0.49 11.69 -12.96
C SER A 274 0.79 11.68 -13.81
N ALA A 275 0.64 11.61 -15.14
CA ALA A 275 1.77 11.55 -16.07
C ALA A 275 2.70 12.78 -15.97
N GLY A 276 2.26 13.87 -15.32
CA GLY A 276 3.04 15.07 -15.05
C GLY A 276 4.11 14.92 -13.95
N SER A 277 3.96 13.98 -13.02
CA SER A 277 4.88 13.80 -11.88
C SER A 277 6.08 12.89 -12.16
N ILE A 278 6.13 12.24 -13.33
CA ILE A 278 7.17 11.26 -13.70
C ILE A 278 8.41 11.94 -14.34
N TYR A 279 8.31 13.21 -14.73
CA TYR A 279 9.45 13.96 -15.28
C TYR A 279 10.28 14.60 -14.15
N LEU A 280 11.12 13.80 -13.49
CA LEU A 280 12.34 14.34 -12.89
C LEU A 280 13.30 14.72 -14.04
N PRO A 281 13.88 15.94 -14.07
CA PRO A 281 14.86 16.28 -15.08
C PRO A 281 16.11 15.44 -14.82
N SER A 282 16.37 14.49 -15.71
CA SER A 282 17.67 13.84 -15.83
C SER A 282 18.72 14.94 -16.00
N SER A 283 19.56 15.12 -14.98
CA SER A 283 20.78 15.93 -15.06
C SER A 283 21.83 15.25 -15.92
#